data_AF-A0A529GN38-F1
#
_entry.id   AF-A0A529GN38-F1
#
_cell.length_a   1.000
_cell.length_b   1.000
_cell.length_c   1.000
_cell.angle_alpha   90.00
_cell.angle_beta   90.00
_cell.angle_gamma   90.00
#
_symmetry.space_group_name_H-M   'P 1'
#
loop_
_entity.id
_entity.type
_entity.pdbx_description
1 polymer ?
#
loop_
_entity_poly.entity_id
_entity_poly.type
_entity_poly.pdbx_seq_one_letter_code
_entity_poly.pdbx_strand_id
1 'polypeptide(L)'
;MRFGVPTGLWGDRTFLLLHGRLFLDWPHIFRTDAVGFPDRLDLLGFPFTDLTERVVQFLTTRLTGDVIVGANVYFVIIVAVNFAAAFCALRSFQIRPWWCLAGAFAFAFIPYFAERSTGHDYLAAYYAAPLAFLILPRIVMAVRNRSPTGMVKDPVTLACCMVIATSGIYYSFFSLLTWGFVGLALATQERDWRYLPAMALPAGVTLAVLVPILAFFVAVTPGDAGFPARTAADQPLYGFRISDVIIGLEPFGVARNALRDYMAIRGKTEGTDAWPGPVLSAFALLAALFGSLLLRRRGPGVRPAYGGLTPTLNAYLVFCMIYCAPFGLGLIFNLLMRPEIRAQNRIAPFFAFAALLVFFRLWQRVVLRLRSRFGRSIGGVIAAVALVVLV
;
A
#
# COMPACT_ATOMS: atom_id res chain seq x y z
N MET A 1 -17.69 -11.16 11.82
CA MET A 1 -16.60 -11.78 12.60
C MET A 1 -17.16 -12.18 13.95
N ARG A 2 -16.93 -13.42 14.42
CA ARG A 2 -17.25 -13.82 15.81
C ARG A 2 -15.96 -13.68 16.61
N PHE A 3 -15.93 -12.79 17.61
CA PHE A 3 -14.67 -12.41 18.29
C PHE A 3 -13.98 -13.57 19.01
N GLY A 4 -14.71 -14.55 19.53
CA GLY A 4 -14.13 -15.72 20.21
C GLY A 4 -13.78 -16.90 19.28
N VAL A 5 -13.87 -16.72 17.96
CA VAL A 5 -13.59 -17.79 16.98
C VAL A 5 -12.42 -17.35 16.10
N PRO A 6 -11.40 -18.20 15.89
CA PRO A 6 -10.32 -17.86 14.98
C PRO A 6 -10.87 -17.78 13.56
N THR A 7 -10.49 -16.74 12.82
CA THR A 7 -10.90 -16.59 11.41
C THR A 7 -10.17 -17.54 10.46
N GLY A 8 -9.13 -18.24 10.94
CA GLY A 8 -8.39 -19.28 10.22
C GLY A 8 -7.31 -19.91 11.12
N LEU A 9 -6.78 -21.06 10.72
CA LEU A 9 -5.70 -21.79 11.41
C LEU A 9 -4.65 -22.34 10.42
N TRP A 10 -4.25 -21.51 9.45
CA TRP A 10 -3.31 -21.89 8.39
C TRP A 10 -2.42 -20.70 8.01
N GLY A 11 -1.27 -20.96 7.39
CA GLY A 11 -0.33 -19.91 6.97
C GLY A 11 0.13 -19.01 8.13
N ASP A 12 0.32 -17.72 7.83
CA ASP A 12 0.80 -16.73 8.82
C ASP A 12 -0.21 -16.47 9.94
N ARG A 13 -1.47 -16.89 9.80
CA ARG A 13 -2.46 -16.76 10.87
C ARG A 13 -2.05 -17.54 12.11
N THR A 14 -1.47 -18.72 11.93
CA THR A 14 -0.92 -19.52 13.04
C THR A 14 0.23 -18.76 13.72
N PHE A 15 1.04 -18.04 12.94
CA PHE A 15 2.13 -17.21 13.45
C PHE A 15 1.62 -15.97 14.20
N LEU A 16 0.55 -15.33 13.72
CA LEU A 16 -0.14 -14.26 14.44
C LEU A 16 -0.62 -14.73 15.81
N LEU A 17 -1.31 -15.88 15.87
CA LEU A 17 -1.81 -16.44 17.14
C LEU A 17 -0.66 -16.88 18.06
N LEU A 18 0.41 -17.44 17.51
CA LEU A 18 1.63 -17.75 18.26
C LEU A 18 2.22 -16.51 18.93
N HIS A 19 2.36 -15.39 18.20
CA HIS A 19 2.80 -14.13 18.83
C HIS A 19 1.82 -13.66 19.91
N GLY A 20 0.51 -13.76 19.68
CA GLY A 20 -0.48 -13.42 20.69
C GLY A 20 -0.29 -14.23 21.97
N ARG A 21 -0.03 -15.55 21.84
CA ARG A 21 0.32 -16.39 23.00
C ARG A 21 1.59 -15.90 23.69
N LEU A 22 2.67 -15.67 22.92
CA LEU A 22 3.95 -15.19 23.46
C LEU A 22 3.79 -13.83 24.16
N PHE A 23 2.94 -12.94 23.66
CA PHE A 23 2.65 -11.65 24.28
C PHE A 23 1.97 -11.78 25.66
N LEU A 24 1.20 -12.83 25.90
CA LEU A 24 0.67 -13.10 27.23
C LEU A 24 1.77 -13.53 28.23
N ASP A 25 2.84 -14.15 27.72
CA ASP A 25 3.99 -14.65 28.47
C ASP A 25 5.09 -13.57 28.67
N TRP A 26 4.76 -12.28 28.51
CA TRP A 26 5.68 -11.15 28.75
C TRP A 26 6.38 -11.25 30.12
N PRO A 27 7.71 -11.04 30.20
CA PRO A 27 8.60 -10.48 29.16
C PRO A 27 9.23 -11.51 28.20
N HIS A 28 8.91 -12.80 28.30
CA HIS A 28 9.54 -13.87 27.52
C HIS A 28 8.95 -14.04 26.11
N ILE A 29 8.89 -12.94 25.35
CA ILE A 29 8.15 -12.89 24.07
C ILE A 29 8.95 -13.35 22.84
N PHE A 30 10.27 -13.47 22.96
CA PHE A 30 11.15 -13.81 21.84
C PHE A 30 11.61 -15.26 21.82
N ARG A 31 11.51 -15.97 22.95
CA ARG A 31 12.02 -17.33 23.11
C ARG A 31 11.04 -18.19 23.88
N THR A 32 10.81 -19.41 23.41
CA THR A 32 10.01 -20.39 24.13
C THR A 32 10.50 -21.81 23.84
N ASP A 33 10.54 -22.63 24.89
CA ASP A 33 10.90 -24.05 24.80
C ASP A 33 9.66 -24.94 24.49
N ALA A 34 8.46 -24.33 24.40
CA ALA A 34 7.22 -25.06 24.14
C ALA A 34 7.04 -25.51 22.68
N VAL A 35 7.77 -24.90 21.75
CA VAL A 35 7.74 -25.19 20.31
C VAL A 35 9.15 -25.10 19.73
N GLY A 36 9.43 -25.86 18.66
CA GLY A 36 10.75 -25.87 18.01
C GLY A 36 11.67 -27.05 18.35
N PHE A 37 11.13 -28.18 18.81
CA PHE A 37 11.89 -29.42 19.08
C PHE A 37 12.79 -29.81 17.89
N PRO A 38 14.05 -30.26 18.12
CA PRO A 38 14.67 -30.59 19.41
C PRO A 38 15.20 -29.39 20.20
N ASP A 39 15.27 -28.21 19.58
CA ASP A 39 15.77 -26.99 20.20
C ASP A 39 14.62 -26.19 20.83
N ARG A 40 14.54 -24.91 20.50
CA ARG A 40 13.54 -23.96 20.97
C ARG A 40 13.16 -23.02 19.84
N LEU A 41 12.03 -22.35 19.95
CA LEU A 41 11.72 -21.23 19.08
C LEU A 41 12.51 -20.00 19.55
N ASP A 42 13.40 -19.48 18.71
CA ASP A 42 14.04 -18.17 18.91
C ASP A 42 13.65 -17.21 17.77
N LEU A 43 12.76 -16.27 18.07
CA LEU A 43 12.30 -15.26 17.13
C LEU A 43 13.37 -14.20 16.82
N LEU A 44 14.45 -14.11 17.61
CA LEU A 44 15.56 -13.19 17.30
C LEU A 44 16.32 -13.62 16.04
N GLY A 45 16.21 -14.90 15.65
CA GLY A 45 16.71 -15.41 14.38
C GLY A 45 15.84 -15.08 13.17
N PHE A 46 14.76 -14.29 13.32
CA PHE A 46 13.89 -13.89 12.22
C PHE A 46 13.63 -12.37 12.26
N PRO A 47 14.17 -11.58 11.31
CA PRO A 47 13.99 -10.13 11.30
C PRO A 47 12.56 -9.77 11.00
N PHE A 48 11.91 -9.12 11.96
CA PHE A 48 10.63 -8.46 11.77
C PHE A 48 10.81 -6.95 11.79
N THR A 49 10.20 -6.28 10.81
CA THR A 49 10.25 -4.82 10.62
C THR A 49 8.87 -4.18 10.77
N ASP A 50 7.86 -5.02 11.00
CA ASP A 50 6.45 -4.77 11.30
C ASP A 50 6.22 -4.49 12.80
N LEU A 51 7.06 -3.62 13.37
CA LEU A 51 7.01 -3.28 14.80
C LEU A 51 5.71 -2.57 15.17
N THR A 52 5.19 -1.69 14.32
CA THR A 52 3.95 -0.96 14.60
C THR A 52 2.78 -1.94 14.74
N GLU A 53 2.65 -2.87 13.80
CA GLU A 53 1.60 -3.88 13.80
C GLU A 53 1.69 -4.79 15.03
N ARG A 54 2.91 -5.22 15.39
CA ARG A 54 3.16 -6.05 16.57
C ARG A 54 2.83 -5.34 17.87
N VAL A 55 3.12 -4.04 18.00
CA VAL A 55 2.73 -3.27 19.18
C VAL A 55 1.21 -3.20 19.28
N VAL A 56 0.49 -2.97 18.19
CA VAL A 56 -0.98 -2.98 18.19
C VAL A 56 -1.52 -4.36 18.59
N GLN A 57 -0.94 -5.44 18.05
CA GLN A 57 -1.35 -6.79 18.41
C GLN A 57 -1.04 -7.13 19.88
N PHE A 58 0.14 -6.72 20.37
CA PHE A 58 0.53 -6.87 21.77
C PHE A 58 -0.51 -6.19 22.68
N LEU A 59 -0.84 -4.92 22.41
CA LEU A 59 -1.81 -4.18 23.21
C LEU A 59 -3.19 -4.83 23.17
N THR A 60 -3.70 -5.19 21.99
CA THR A 60 -5.03 -5.83 21.86
C THR A 60 -5.09 -7.18 22.57
N THR A 61 -4.02 -7.98 22.50
CA THR A 61 -3.96 -9.28 23.18
C THR A 61 -3.86 -9.12 24.70
N ARG A 62 -3.01 -8.20 25.18
CA ARG A 62 -2.86 -7.92 26.62
C ARG A 62 -4.13 -7.33 27.24
N LEU A 63 -4.83 -6.46 26.53
CA LEU A 63 -6.07 -5.83 27.02
C LEU A 63 -7.25 -6.80 27.06
N THR A 64 -7.30 -7.76 26.13
CA THR A 64 -8.38 -8.76 26.09
C THR A 64 -8.09 -9.98 26.95
N GLY A 65 -6.82 -10.26 27.24
CA GLY A 65 -6.40 -11.47 27.95
C GLY A 65 -6.58 -12.77 27.14
N ASP A 66 -7.00 -12.65 25.87
CA ASP A 66 -7.32 -13.78 25.00
C ASP A 66 -6.67 -13.59 23.63
N VAL A 67 -6.01 -14.64 23.15
CA VAL A 67 -5.22 -14.62 21.91
C VAL A 67 -6.12 -14.42 20.67
N ILE A 68 -7.29 -15.07 20.66
CA ILE A 68 -8.21 -15.07 19.52
C ILE A 68 -8.97 -13.74 19.48
N VAL A 69 -9.50 -13.30 20.62
CA VAL A 69 -10.18 -12.00 20.73
C VAL A 69 -9.20 -10.87 20.43
N GLY A 70 -7.98 -10.92 20.97
CA GLY A 70 -6.92 -9.96 20.68
C GLY A 70 -6.60 -9.85 19.19
N ALA A 71 -6.39 -10.98 18.51
CA ALA A 71 -6.17 -11.00 17.06
C ALA A 71 -7.35 -10.41 16.28
N ASN A 72 -8.58 -10.73 16.66
CA ASN A 72 -9.78 -10.21 16.00
C ASN A 72 -9.97 -8.70 16.21
N VAL A 73 -9.67 -8.19 17.41
CA VAL A 73 -9.66 -6.74 17.70
C VAL A 73 -8.55 -6.04 16.91
N TYR A 74 -7.37 -6.65 16.77
CA TYR A 74 -6.31 -6.15 15.90
C TYR A 74 -6.81 -5.90 14.46
N PHE A 75 -7.59 -6.83 13.88
CA PHE A 75 -8.19 -6.62 12.54
C PHE A 75 -9.11 -5.40 12.47
N VAL A 76 -9.94 -5.19 13.47
CA VAL A 76 -10.83 -4.02 13.53
C VAL A 76 -10.01 -2.73 13.56
N ILE A 77 -8.94 -2.70 14.36
CA ILE A 77 -8.06 -1.53 14.47
C ILE A 77 -7.35 -1.26 13.14
N ILE A 78 -6.72 -2.26 12.50
CA ILE A 78 -5.99 -2.01 11.25
C ILE A 78 -6.92 -1.55 10.11
N VAL A 79 -8.17 -2.03 10.05
CA VAL A 79 -9.16 -1.52 9.09
C VAL A 79 -9.46 -0.05 9.35
N ALA A 80 -9.67 0.32 10.62
CA ALA A 80 -9.89 1.71 11.01
C ALA A 80 -8.68 2.61 10.69
N VAL A 81 -7.45 2.11 10.89
CA VAL A 81 -6.21 2.84 10.60
C VAL A 81 -5.99 2.95 9.09
N ASN A 82 -6.23 1.90 8.31
CA ASN A 82 -6.19 1.94 6.83
C ASN A 82 -7.16 3.01 6.30
N PHE A 83 -8.40 3.02 6.82
CA PHE A 83 -9.40 4.01 6.49
C PHE A 83 -8.94 5.43 6.87
N ALA A 84 -8.48 5.64 8.10
CA ALA A 84 -8.07 6.96 8.58
C ALA A 84 -6.88 7.51 7.79
N ALA A 85 -5.86 6.69 7.53
CA ALA A 85 -4.70 7.06 6.73
C ALA A 85 -5.10 7.44 5.30
N ALA A 86 -5.96 6.64 4.66
CA ALA A 86 -6.49 6.92 3.33
C ALA A 86 -7.32 8.22 3.30
N PHE A 87 -8.19 8.43 4.28
CA PHE A 87 -8.98 9.64 4.38
C PHE A 87 -8.09 10.88 4.52
N CYS A 88 -7.16 10.87 5.47
CA CYS A 88 -6.20 11.96 5.70
C CYS A 88 -5.35 12.25 4.46
N ALA A 89 -4.89 11.21 3.77
CA ALA A 89 -4.14 11.33 2.53
C ALA A 89 -5.01 11.94 1.41
N LEU A 90 -6.22 11.45 1.16
CA LEU A 90 -7.12 12.02 0.15
C LEU A 90 -7.45 13.50 0.44
N ARG A 91 -7.62 13.86 1.72
CA ARG A 91 -7.85 15.24 2.16
C ARG A 91 -6.66 16.16 1.86
N SER A 92 -5.42 15.66 1.95
CA SER A 92 -4.21 16.46 1.64
C SER A 92 -4.13 16.85 0.15
N PHE A 93 -4.80 16.10 -0.74
CA PHE A 93 -4.96 16.45 -2.16
C PHE A 93 -6.16 17.37 -2.45
N GLN A 94 -6.78 17.96 -1.42
CA GLN A 94 -7.93 18.87 -1.55
C GLN A 94 -9.15 18.23 -2.24
N ILE A 95 -9.30 16.91 -2.12
CA ILE A 95 -10.49 16.18 -2.58
C ILE A 95 -11.67 16.51 -1.64
N ARG A 96 -12.89 16.53 -2.18
CA ARG A 96 -14.12 16.85 -1.40
C ARG A 96 -14.30 15.83 -0.26
N PRO A 97 -14.67 16.26 0.97
CA PRO A 97 -14.76 15.36 2.12
C PRO A 97 -15.58 14.09 1.90
N TRP A 98 -16.76 14.17 1.27
CA TRP A 98 -17.59 12.98 1.02
C TRP A 98 -16.99 12.03 -0.02
N TRP A 99 -16.21 12.53 -0.97
CA TRP A 99 -15.44 11.67 -1.88
C TRP A 99 -14.26 11.03 -1.15
N CYS A 100 -13.64 11.75 -0.21
CA CYS A 100 -12.61 11.19 0.67
C CYS A 100 -13.16 10.05 1.53
N LEU A 101 -14.38 10.18 2.08
CA LEU A 101 -15.03 9.09 2.82
C LEU A 101 -15.24 7.86 1.92
N ALA A 102 -15.87 8.03 0.77
CA ALA A 102 -16.12 6.93 -0.17
C ALA A 102 -14.81 6.24 -0.62
N GLY A 103 -13.80 7.05 -0.96
CA GLY A 103 -12.49 6.55 -1.35
C GLY A 103 -11.72 5.86 -0.23
N ALA A 104 -11.81 6.36 1.00
CA ALA A 104 -11.19 5.73 2.17
C ALA A 104 -11.87 4.41 2.54
N PHE A 105 -13.19 4.33 2.42
CA PHE A 105 -13.94 3.07 2.57
C PHE A 105 -13.52 2.06 1.49
N ALA A 106 -13.54 2.46 0.21
CA ALA A 106 -13.10 1.61 -0.89
C ALA A 106 -11.66 1.14 -0.69
N PHE A 107 -10.76 2.03 -0.23
CA PHE A 107 -9.37 1.70 0.04
C PHE A 107 -9.20 0.70 1.19
N ALA A 108 -9.92 0.87 2.30
CA ALA A 108 -9.79 0.02 3.48
C ALA A 108 -10.24 -1.43 3.25
N PHE A 109 -11.01 -1.67 2.18
CA PHE A 109 -11.55 -2.98 1.81
C PHE A 109 -11.17 -3.41 0.39
N ILE A 110 -10.03 -2.94 -0.14
CA ILE A 110 -9.53 -3.46 -1.43
C ILE A 110 -9.30 -4.98 -1.36
N PRO A 111 -9.32 -5.71 -2.49
CA PRO A 111 -9.10 -7.16 -2.51
C PRO A 111 -7.83 -7.62 -1.78
N TYR A 112 -6.78 -6.79 -1.80
CA TYR A 112 -5.56 -6.99 -1.03
C TYR A 112 -5.82 -7.21 0.47
N PHE A 113 -6.75 -6.48 1.09
CA PHE A 113 -7.12 -6.73 2.49
C PHE A 113 -7.73 -8.13 2.67
N ALA A 114 -8.67 -8.50 1.80
CA ALA A 114 -9.40 -9.75 1.92
C ALA A 114 -8.45 -10.96 1.92
N GLU A 115 -7.53 -11.01 0.94
CA GLU A 115 -6.58 -12.11 0.81
C GLU A 115 -5.51 -12.10 1.91
N ARG A 116 -4.93 -10.92 2.20
CA ARG A 116 -3.83 -10.81 3.18
C ARG A 116 -4.30 -11.01 4.61
N SER A 117 -5.53 -10.60 4.93
CA SER A 117 -6.09 -10.81 6.26
C SER A 117 -6.23 -12.29 6.63
N THR A 118 -6.20 -13.21 5.68
CA THR A 118 -6.34 -14.66 5.93
C THR A 118 -5.05 -15.47 5.84
N GLY A 119 -3.96 -14.89 5.32
CA GLY A 119 -2.70 -15.64 5.12
C GLY A 119 -1.41 -14.85 5.26
N HIS A 120 -1.48 -13.53 5.44
CA HIS A 120 -0.34 -12.62 5.66
C HIS A 120 -0.77 -11.43 6.53
N ASP A 121 -1.13 -11.70 7.78
CA ASP A 121 -1.94 -10.84 8.63
C ASP A 121 -1.38 -9.43 8.87
N TYR A 122 -0.06 -9.29 9.01
CA TYR A 122 0.58 -7.98 9.14
C TYR A 122 0.62 -7.21 7.81
N LEU A 123 0.62 -7.90 6.66
CA LEU A 123 0.45 -7.23 5.34
C LEU A 123 -0.98 -6.73 5.13
N ALA A 124 -1.97 -7.14 5.93
CA ALA A 124 -3.30 -6.52 5.86
C ALA A 124 -3.29 -5.07 6.41
N ALA A 125 -2.25 -4.67 7.13
CA ALA A 125 -2.04 -3.34 7.70
C ALA A 125 -1.28 -2.42 6.74
N TYR A 126 -1.87 -2.11 5.59
CA TYR A 126 -1.22 -1.37 4.51
C TYR A 126 -1.38 0.17 4.58
N TYR A 127 -1.63 0.73 5.76
CA TYR A 127 -1.76 2.19 5.96
C TYR A 127 -0.48 2.96 5.60
N ALA A 128 0.68 2.31 5.56
CA ALA A 128 1.92 2.93 5.09
C ALA A 128 1.81 3.47 3.66
N ALA A 129 1.02 2.82 2.79
CA ALA A 129 0.79 3.29 1.43
C ALA A 129 0.16 4.69 1.38
N PRO A 130 -1.05 4.93 1.92
CA PRO A 130 -1.63 6.27 1.91
C PRO A 130 -0.79 7.30 2.68
N LEU A 131 -0.07 6.92 3.74
CA LEU A 131 0.85 7.83 4.45
C LEU A 131 1.99 8.31 3.53
N ALA A 132 2.54 7.44 2.68
CA ALA A 132 3.55 7.85 1.70
C ALA A 132 3.02 8.91 0.73
N PHE A 133 1.75 8.80 0.30
CA PHE A 133 1.09 9.82 -0.54
C PHE A 133 0.67 11.07 0.25
N LEU A 134 0.33 10.94 1.53
CA LEU A 134 -0.06 12.06 2.40
C LEU A 134 1.05 13.13 2.47
N ILE A 135 2.31 12.69 2.45
CA ILE A 135 3.48 13.55 2.48
C ILE A 135 3.64 14.32 1.16
N LEU A 136 3.32 13.74 0.00
CA LEU A 136 3.63 14.32 -1.32
C LEU A 136 3.15 15.78 -1.52
N PRO A 137 1.89 16.16 -1.25
CA PRO A 137 1.44 17.55 -1.40
C PRO A 137 2.24 18.54 -0.55
N ARG A 138 2.71 18.12 0.63
CA ARG A 138 3.51 18.95 1.55
C ARG A 138 4.89 19.22 0.96
N ILE A 139 5.53 18.19 0.40
CA ILE A 139 6.82 18.32 -0.29
C ILE A 139 6.69 19.25 -1.48
N VAL A 140 5.65 19.06 -2.29
CA VAL A 140 5.42 19.88 -3.47
C VAL A 140 5.24 21.34 -3.10
N MET A 141 4.48 21.63 -2.05
CA MET A 141 4.32 22.99 -1.53
C MET A 141 5.63 23.56 -0.98
N ALA A 142 6.40 22.78 -0.23
CA ALA A 142 7.67 23.21 0.34
C ALA A 142 8.69 23.60 -0.74
N VAL A 143 8.83 22.78 -1.80
CA VAL A 143 9.72 23.08 -2.93
C VAL A 143 9.28 24.34 -3.66
N ARG A 144 7.99 24.45 -3.97
CA ARG A 144 7.43 25.61 -4.70
C ARG A 144 7.53 26.91 -3.90
N ASN A 145 7.32 26.85 -2.59
CA ASN A 145 7.46 27.97 -1.67
C ASN A 145 8.93 28.25 -1.30
N ARG A 146 9.90 27.56 -1.90
CA ARG A 146 11.35 27.68 -1.62
C ARG A 146 11.72 27.46 -0.15
N SER A 147 10.96 26.63 0.57
CA SER A 147 11.19 26.28 1.97
C SER A 147 11.28 24.75 2.18
N PRO A 148 12.20 24.04 1.49
CA PRO A 148 12.34 22.60 1.64
C PRO A 148 12.79 22.20 3.06
N THR A 149 13.53 23.06 3.77
CA THR A 149 13.99 22.81 5.16
C THR A 149 12.84 22.81 6.17
N GLY A 150 11.72 23.48 5.87
CA GLY A 150 10.53 23.45 6.72
C GLY A 150 9.94 22.05 6.88
N MET A 151 10.21 21.14 5.92
CA MET A 151 9.74 19.75 5.99
C MET A 151 10.40 18.93 7.09
N VAL A 152 11.66 19.21 7.43
CA VAL A 152 12.38 18.51 8.50
C VAL A 152 11.72 18.77 9.86
N LYS A 153 10.99 19.89 9.97
CA LYS A 153 10.27 20.29 11.17
C LYS A 153 8.78 19.97 11.11
N ASP A 154 8.29 19.35 10.03
CA ASP A 154 6.87 18.99 9.93
C ASP A 154 6.59 17.72 10.74
N PRO A 155 5.90 17.82 11.89
CA PRO A 155 5.67 16.67 12.76
C PRO A 155 4.84 15.58 12.07
N VAL A 156 3.98 15.96 11.12
CA VAL A 156 3.17 14.99 10.37
C VAL A 156 4.04 14.15 9.45
N THR A 157 4.97 14.78 8.71
CA THR A 157 5.91 14.06 7.85
C THR A 157 6.81 13.14 8.66
N LEU A 158 7.35 13.60 9.80
CA LEU A 158 8.17 12.78 10.68
C LEU A 158 7.40 11.57 11.25
N ALA A 159 6.18 11.78 11.73
CA ALA A 159 5.31 10.71 12.21
C ALA A 159 5.02 9.67 11.12
N CYS A 160 4.72 10.13 9.90
CA CYS A 160 4.51 9.22 8.76
C CYS A 160 5.76 8.41 8.44
N CYS A 161 6.96 9.02 8.43
CA CYS A 161 8.21 8.31 8.18
C CYS A 161 8.50 7.25 9.25
N MET A 162 8.28 7.56 10.53
CA MET A 162 8.47 6.61 11.63
C MET A 162 7.53 5.40 11.51
N VAL A 163 6.25 5.66 11.22
CA VAL A 163 5.26 4.59 11.02
C VAL A 163 5.64 3.76 9.79
N ILE A 164 5.92 4.37 8.65
CA ILE A 164 6.32 3.66 7.42
C ILE A 164 7.57 2.78 7.66
N ALA A 165 8.58 3.30 8.35
CA ALA A 165 9.82 2.58 8.65
C ALA A 165 9.62 1.32 9.52
N THR A 166 8.52 1.28 10.27
CA THR A 166 8.17 0.23 11.24
C THR A 166 6.94 -0.57 10.83
N SER A 167 6.47 -0.40 9.58
CA SER A 167 5.32 -1.14 9.01
C SER A 167 5.77 -2.28 8.08
N GLY A 168 6.98 -2.82 8.29
CA GLY A 168 7.54 -3.85 7.43
C GLY A 168 8.38 -3.33 6.26
N ILE A 169 9.38 -4.14 5.89
CA ILE A 169 10.42 -3.79 4.91
C ILE A 169 9.85 -3.50 3.52
N TYR A 170 8.79 -4.19 3.11
CA TYR A 170 8.15 -3.98 1.81
C TYR A 170 7.46 -2.61 1.73
N TYR A 171 6.73 -2.19 2.77
CA TYR A 171 6.07 -0.88 2.76
C TYR A 171 7.05 0.27 2.89
N SER A 172 8.13 0.08 3.66
CA SER A 172 9.27 1.00 3.64
C SER A 172 9.85 1.13 2.24
N PHE A 173 10.21 0.00 1.60
CA PHE A 173 10.79 -0.01 0.26
C PHE A 173 9.90 0.65 -0.79
N PHE A 174 8.60 0.30 -0.85
CA PHE A 174 7.69 0.91 -1.82
C PHE A 174 7.41 2.39 -1.54
N SER A 175 7.49 2.85 -0.29
CA SER A 175 7.44 4.28 0.03
C SER A 175 8.65 5.02 -0.54
N LEU A 176 9.85 4.48 -0.35
CA LEU A 176 11.08 5.02 -0.94
C LEU A 176 10.99 5.04 -2.47
N LEU A 177 10.53 3.94 -3.08
CA LEU A 177 10.33 3.83 -4.53
C LEU A 177 9.32 4.87 -5.05
N THR A 178 8.25 5.11 -4.30
CA THR A 178 7.23 6.12 -4.61
C THR A 178 7.81 7.52 -4.59
N TRP A 179 8.51 7.91 -3.53
CA TRP A 179 9.13 9.23 -3.43
C TRP A 179 10.25 9.43 -4.45
N GLY A 180 11.05 8.40 -4.72
CA GLY A 180 12.09 8.42 -5.75
C GLY A 180 11.50 8.65 -7.16
N PHE A 181 10.49 7.86 -7.54
CA PHE A 181 9.82 8.01 -8.83
C PHE A 181 9.12 9.37 -8.95
N VAL A 182 8.30 9.74 -7.97
CA VAL A 182 7.54 11.00 -7.99
C VAL A 182 8.49 12.21 -7.99
N GLY A 183 9.57 12.15 -7.21
CA GLY A 183 10.62 13.18 -7.18
C GLY A 183 11.28 13.39 -8.53
N LEU A 184 11.73 12.30 -9.18
CA LEU A 184 12.34 12.36 -10.52
C LEU A 184 11.34 12.84 -11.59
N ALA A 185 10.12 12.34 -11.54
CA ALA A 185 9.07 12.71 -12.49
C ALA A 185 8.67 14.19 -12.36
N LEU A 186 8.58 14.73 -11.14
CA LEU A 186 8.33 16.16 -10.92
C LEU A 186 9.55 17.02 -11.27
N ALA A 187 10.77 16.58 -10.93
CA ALA A 187 11.99 17.29 -11.28
C ALA A 187 12.12 17.47 -12.80
N THR A 188 11.81 16.43 -13.57
CA THR A 188 11.82 16.47 -15.04
C THR A 188 10.65 17.26 -15.61
N GLN A 189 9.44 17.06 -15.11
CA GLN A 189 8.23 17.74 -15.60
C GLN A 189 8.26 19.25 -15.34
N GLU A 190 8.69 19.67 -14.16
CA GLU A 190 8.71 21.08 -13.74
C GLU A 190 10.09 21.73 -13.96
N ARG A 191 11.09 20.96 -14.40
CA ARG A 191 12.49 21.40 -14.54
C ARG A 191 13.07 21.99 -13.26
N ASP A 192 12.68 21.40 -12.12
CA ASP A 192 13.08 21.84 -10.79
C ASP A 192 13.70 20.68 -10.00
N TRP A 193 15.02 20.55 -10.07
CA TRP A 193 15.75 19.45 -9.44
C TRP A 193 15.72 19.47 -7.91
N ARG A 194 15.19 20.53 -7.28
CA ARG A 194 15.00 20.61 -5.82
C ARG A 194 14.02 19.56 -5.29
N TYR A 195 13.17 18.99 -6.15
CA TYR A 195 12.32 17.86 -5.78
C TYR A 195 13.13 16.63 -5.34
N LEU A 196 14.33 16.38 -5.89
CA LEU A 196 15.14 15.22 -5.51
C LEU A 196 15.62 15.28 -4.05
N PRO A 197 16.37 16.30 -3.59
CA PRO A 197 16.77 16.38 -2.18
C PRO A 197 15.56 16.52 -1.25
N ALA A 198 14.48 17.17 -1.68
CA ALA A 198 13.27 17.27 -0.86
C ALA A 198 12.58 15.90 -0.63
N MET A 199 12.59 15.01 -1.64
CA MET A 199 12.09 13.63 -1.50
C MET A 199 13.11 12.72 -0.80
N ALA A 200 14.41 13.02 -0.90
CA ALA A 200 15.46 12.29 -0.19
C ALA A 200 15.39 12.49 1.33
N LEU A 201 14.84 13.61 1.82
CA LEU A 201 14.67 13.87 3.26
C LEU A 201 13.78 12.84 3.98
N PRO A 202 12.49 12.64 3.62
CA PRO A 202 11.66 11.62 4.26
C PRO A 202 12.20 10.20 4.01
N ALA A 203 12.82 9.96 2.85
CA ALA A 203 13.51 8.70 2.55
C ALA A 203 14.66 8.43 3.54
N GLY A 204 15.50 9.44 3.79
CA GLY A 204 16.60 9.37 4.74
C GLY A 204 16.12 9.14 6.18
N VAL A 205 15.05 9.82 6.61
CA VAL A 205 14.45 9.59 7.94
C VAL A 205 13.91 8.16 8.06
N THR A 206 13.22 7.67 7.04
CA THR A 206 12.68 6.30 7.02
C THR A 206 13.82 5.27 7.11
N LEU A 207 14.91 5.47 6.35
CA LEU A 207 16.10 4.61 6.40
C LEU A 207 16.84 4.72 7.74
N ALA A 208 16.91 5.91 8.33
CA ALA A 208 17.55 6.12 9.64
C ALA A 208 16.85 5.37 10.78
N VAL A 209 15.56 5.04 10.62
CA VAL A 209 14.82 4.18 11.56
C VAL A 209 14.92 2.71 11.16
N LEU A 210 14.75 2.39 9.87
CA LEU A 210 14.73 1.01 9.38
C LEU A 210 16.09 0.30 9.49
N VAL A 211 17.18 0.99 9.15
CA VAL A 211 18.52 0.38 9.10
C VAL A 211 18.97 -0.09 10.49
N PRO A 212 18.84 0.70 11.57
CA PRO A 212 19.15 0.20 12.92
C PRO A 212 18.32 -1.02 13.34
N ILE A 213 17.03 -1.09 12.96
CA ILE A 213 16.18 -2.26 13.23
C ILE A 213 16.76 -3.49 12.54
N LEU A 214 17.11 -3.38 11.25
CA LEU A 214 17.72 -4.48 10.50
C LEU A 214 19.10 -4.87 11.07
N ALA A 215 19.92 -3.87 11.41
CA ALA A 215 21.24 -4.09 12.01
C ALA A 215 21.16 -4.79 13.36
N PHE A 216 20.15 -4.45 14.18
CA PHE A 216 19.86 -5.13 15.43
C PHE A 216 19.63 -6.62 15.18
N PHE A 217 18.74 -6.98 14.26
CA PHE A 217 18.48 -8.40 13.95
C PHE A 217 19.72 -9.12 13.45
N VAL A 218 20.49 -8.51 12.54
CA VAL A 218 21.75 -9.10 12.08
C VAL A 218 22.71 -9.34 13.24
N ALA A 219 22.78 -8.44 14.22
CA ALA A 219 23.66 -8.56 15.37
C ALA A 219 23.22 -9.62 16.40
N VAL A 220 21.90 -9.90 16.51
CA VAL A 220 21.34 -10.87 17.48
C VAL A 220 20.96 -12.21 16.87
N THR A 221 21.06 -12.35 15.54
CA THR A 221 20.75 -13.60 14.84
C THR A 221 21.71 -14.71 15.30
N PRO A 222 21.20 -15.87 15.76
CA PRO A 222 22.03 -17.02 16.11
C PRO A 222 22.93 -17.46 14.94
N GLY A 223 24.17 -17.88 15.20
CA GLY A 223 25.15 -18.19 14.14
C GLY A 223 24.78 -19.38 13.25
N ASP A 224 23.84 -20.21 13.69
CA ASP A 224 23.25 -21.35 13.01
C ASP A 224 21.88 -21.03 12.35
N ALA A 225 21.32 -19.84 12.60
CA ALA A 225 20.09 -19.39 11.99
C ALA A 225 20.33 -18.98 10.52
N GLY A 226 20.22 -19.95 9.61
CA GLY A 226 20.21 -19.70 8.18
C GLY A 226 18.91 -19.04 7.74
N PHE A 227 18.95 -17.79 7.28
CA PHE A 227 17.82 -17.23 6.55
C PHE A 227 17.56 -18.05 5.28
N PRO A 228 16.31 -18.48 5.00
CA PRO A 228 16.00 -19.15 3.75
C PRO A 228 16.45 -18.28 2.58
N ALA A 229 17.41 -18.80 1.79
CA ALA A 229 17.94 -18.07 0.65
C ALA A 229 16.81 -17.70 -0.31
N ARG A 230 16.72 -16.41 -0.64
CA ARG A 230 15.74 -15.91 -1.61
C ARG A 230 16.42 -15.78 -2.96
N THR A 231 15.69 -16.10 -4.02
CA THR A 231 16.26 -16.06 -5.38
C THR A 231 15.50 -15.07 -6.25
N ALA A 232 16.17 -14.55 -7.28
CA ALA A 232 15.51 -13.71 -8.26
C ALA A 232 14.43 -14.47 -9.05
N ALA A 233 14.55 -15.79 -9.16
CA ALA A 233 13.58 -16.67 -9.83
C ALA A 233 12.19 -16.68 -9.17
N ASP A 234 12.09 -16.21 -7.93
CA ASP A 234 10.81 -16.06 -7.22
C ASP A 234 9.97 -14.90 -7.80
N GLN A 235 10.60 -13.92 -8.46
CA GLN A 235 9.93 -12.70 -8.94
C GLN A 235 8.66 -12.97 -9.77
N PRO A 236 8.66 -13.87 -10.77
CA PRO A 236 7.49 -14.09 -11.60
C PRO A 236 6.31 -14.72 -10.85
N LEU A 237 6.57 -15.40 -9.72
CA LEU A 237 5.53 -15.99 -8.85
C LEU A 237 4.84 -14.94 -7.98
N TYR A 238 5.55 -13.87 -7.65
CA TYR A 238 5.07 -12.77 -6.80
C TYR A 238 4.91 -11.45 -7.57
N GLY A 239 4.77 -11.52 -8.90
CA GLY A 239 4.58 -10.39 -9.79
C GLY A 239 3.12 -9.98 -9.95
N PHE A 240 2.90 -8.87 -10.65
CA PHE A 240 1.60 -8.26 -10.95
C PHE A 240 1.20 -8.61 -12.39
N ARG A 241 0.26 -9.56 -12.57
CA ARG A 241 -0.18 -9.94 -13.93
C ARG A 241 -1.35 -9.08 -14.34
N ILE A 242 -1.22 -8.42 -15.50
CA ILE A 242 -2.32 -7.62 -16.07
C ILE A 242 -3.56 -8.47 -16.33
N SER A 243 -3.37 -9.74 -16.70
CA SER A 243 -4.47 -10.66 -16.95
C SER A 243 -5.25 -11.04 -15.69
N ASP A 244 -4.69 -10.94 -14.48
CA ASP A 244 -5.42 -11.25 -13.23
C ASP A 244 -6.60 -10.28 -12.97
N VAL A 245 -6.70 -9.15 -13.69
CA VAL A 245 -7.87 -8.25 -13.64
C VAL A 245 -9.18 -9.00 -13.94
N ILE A 246 -9.13 -10.02 -14.80
CA ILE A 246 -10.32 -10.80 -15.17
C ILE A 246 -10.91 -11.56 -13.97
N ILE A 247 -10.10 -11.88 -12.96
CA ILE A 247 -10.55 -12.55 -11.73
C ILE A 247 -11.52 -11.66 -10.96
N GLY A 248 -11.26 -10.34 -10.93
CA GLY A 248 -12.16 -9.37 -10.30
C GLY A 248 -13.55 -9.29 -10.95
N LEU A 249 -13.74 -9.85 -12.15
CA LEU A 249 -15.04 -9.90 -12.83
C LEU A 249 -15.88 -11.13 -12.44
N GLU A 250 -15.30 -12.09 -11.74
CA GLU A 250 -15.99 -13.32 -11.32
C GLU A 250 -17.30 -13.07 -10.57
N PRO A 251 -17.37 -12.15 -9.58
CA PRO A 251 -18.61 -11.88 -8.84
C PRO A 251 -19.75 -11.35 -9.73
N PHE A 252 -19.43 -10.77 -10.89
CA PHE A 252 -20.41 -10.24 -11.85
C PHE A 252 -20.86 -11.28 -12.87
N GLY A 253 -20.26 -12.48 -12.86
CA GLY A 253 -20.58 -13.55 -13.81
C GLY A 253 -20.26 -13.22 -15.27
N VAL A 254 -19.42 -12.21 -15.52
CA VAL A 254 -19.02 -11.77 -16.86
C VAL A 254 -17.87 -12.62 -17.38
N ALA A 255 -17.86 -12.94 -18.68
CA ALA A 255 -16.76 -13.64 -19.35
C ALA A 255 -16.36 -15.00 -18.72
N ARG A 256 -17.34 -15.76 -18.19
CA ARG A 256 -17.09 -17.04 -17.48
C ARG A 256 -16.20 -18.02 -18.24
N ASN A 257 -16.40 -18.15 -19.56
CA ASN A 257 -15.57 -19.04 -20.38
C ASN A 257 -14.11 -18.56 -20.42
N ALA A 258 -13.89 -17.27 -20.66
CA ALA A 258 -12.55 -16.69 -20.65
C ALA A 258 -11.88 -16.78 -19.26
N LEU A 259 -12.65 -16.59 -18.18
CA LEU A 259 -12.14 -16.77 -16.82
C LEU A 259 -11.74 -18.23 -16.56
N ARG A 260 -12.57 -19.20 -16.96
CA ARG A 260 -12.25 -20.63 -16.83
C ARG A 260 -10.99 -20.99 -17.61
N ASP A 261 -10.91 -20.56 -18.87
CA ASP A 261 -9.77 -20.84 -19.75
C ASP A 261 -8.50 -20.16 -19.20
N TYR A 262 -8.62 -18.94 -18.67
CA TYR A 262 -7.54 -18.25 -17.98
C TYR A 262 -7.06 -18.98 -16.72
N MET A 263 -7.99 -19.43 -15.87
CA MET A 263 -7.68 -20.20 -14.66
C MET A 263 -6.96 -21.51 -14.97
N ALA A 264 -7.22 -22.12 -16.14
CA ALA A 264 -6.54 -23.33 -16.59
C ALA A 264 -5.07 -23.09 -16.99
N ILE A 265 -4.73 -21.92 -17.53
CA ILE A 265 -3.38 -21.63 -18.06
C ILE A 265 -2.50 -20.80 -17.12
N ARG A 266 -3.09 -20.06 -16.17
CA ARG A 266 -2.34 -19.10 -15.32
C ARG A 266 -1.32 -19.79 -14.40
N GLY A 267 -1.54 -21.05 -14.03
CA GLY A 267 -0.69 -21.75 -13.05
C GLY A 267 -0.82 -21.22 -11.63
N LYS A 268 0.00 -21.74 -10.71
CA LYS A 268 0.02 -21.29 -9.30
C LYS A 268 0.88 -20.04 -9.15
N THR A 269 0.30 -18.96 -8.65
CA THR A 269 1.01 -17.73 -8.26
C THR A 269 0.37 -17.08 -7.04
N GLU A 270 1.14 -16.25 -6.35
CA GLU A 270 0.61 -15.26 -5.41
C GLU A 270 0.17 -14.01 -6.20
N GLY A 271 -0.67 -13.14 -5.65
CA GLY A 271 -0.97 -11.82 -6.24
C GLY A 271 -2.30 -11.69 -7.00
N THR A 272 -3.22 -12.65 -6.89
CA THR A 272 -4.62 -12.50 -7.36
C THR A 272 -5.32 -11.29 -6.74
N ASP A 273 -4.86 -10.89 -5.56
CA ASP A 273 -5.33 -9.81 -4.71
C ASP A 273 -4.73 -8.44 -5.04
N ALA A 274 -3.80 -8.39 -5.99
CA ALA A 274 -3.01 -7.20 -6.22
C ALA A 274 -3.80 -6.08 -6.93
N TRP A 275 -4.82 -6.44 -7.70
CA TRP A 275 -5.69 -5.48 -8.38
C TRP A 275 -6.77 -4.93 -7.44
N PRO A 276 -7.06 -3.61 -7.44
CA PRO A 276 -7.89 -2.96 -6.43
C PRO A 276 -9.41 -3.13 -6.64
N GLY A 277 -9.84 -4.22 -7.28
CA GLY A 277 -11.22 -4.48 -7.68
C GLY A 277 -11.51 -4.08 -9.13
N PRO A 278 -12.58 -4.61 -9.75
CA PRO A 278 -12.76 -4.56 -11.20
C PRO A 278 -12.96 -3.15 -11.76
N VAL A 279 -13.75 -2.31 -11.08
CA VAL A 279 -14.03 -0.93 -11.53
C VAL A 279 -12.75 -0.10 -11.50
N LEU A 280 -12.04 -0.11 -10.37
CA LEU A 280 -10.82 0.68 -10.21
C LEU A 280 -9.66 0.13 -11.07
N SER A 281 -9.63 -1.19 -11.32
CA SER A 281 -8.65 -1.83 -12.21
C SER A 281 -8.88 -1.44 -13.66
N ALA A 282 -10.13 -1.52 -14.15
CA ALA A 282 -10.48 -1.07 -15.50
C ALA A 282 -10.15 0.42 -15.67
N PHE A 283 -10.48 1.25 -14.67
CA PHE A 283 -10.10 2.65 -14.67
C PHE A 283 -8.58 2.84 -14.70
N ALA A 284 -7.81 2.13 -13.87
CA ALA A 284 -6.37 2.26 -13.82
C ALA A 284 -5.70 1.87 -15.14
N LEU A 285 -6.19 0.84 -15.83
CA LEU A 285 -5.75 0.46 -17.17
C LEU A 285 -6.06 1.56 -18.20
N LEU A 286 -7.29 2.10 -18.19
CA LEU A 286 -7.67 3.20 -19.07
C LEU A 286 -6.85 4.47 -18.79
N ALA A 287 -6.54 4.75 -17.52
CA ALA A 287 -5.69 5.86 -17.10
C ALA A 287 -4.24 5.64 -17.55
N ALA A 288 -3.71 4.42 -17.44
CA ALA A 288 -2.39 4.08 -17.94
C ALA A 288 -2.28 4.31 -19.47
N LEU A 289 -3.29 3.91 -20.24
CA LEU A 289 -3.30 4.03 -21.71
C LEU A 289 -3.60 5.45 -22.20
N PHE A 290 -4.64 6.09 -21.65
CA PHE A 290 -5.20 7.34 -22.18
C PHE A 290 -5.03 8.54 -21.24
N GLY A 291 -4.53 8.33 -20.03
CA GLY A 291 -4.43 9.37 -19.00
C GLY A 291 -3.58 10.55 -19.44
N SER A 292 -2.47 10.32 -20.16
CA SER A 292 -1.63 11.39 -20.69
C SER A 292 -2.40 12.32 -21.64
N LEU A 293 -3.27 11.78 -22.51
CA LEU A 293 -4.12 12.55 -23.42
C LEU A 293 -5.24 13.28 -22.67
N LEU A 294 -5.91 12.59 -21.73
CA LEU A 294 -7.01 13.16 -20.95
C LEU A 294 -6.51 14.26 -20.01
N LEU A 295 -5.31 14.13 -19.46
CA LEU A 295 -4.72 15.05 -18.51
C LEU A 295 -4.08 16.28 -19.17
N ARG A 296 -3.65 16.20 -20.44
CA ARG A 296 -3.12 17.31 -21.25
C ARG A 296 -4.13 18.44 -21.48
N ARG A 297 -5.42 18.14 -21.54
CA ARG A 297 -6.46 19.17 -21.74
C ARG A 297 -6.57 20.04 -20.49
N ARG A 298 -6.04 21.28 -20.55
CA ARG A 298 -6.31 22.33 -19.55
C ARG A 298 -7.80 22.68 -19.61
N GLY A 299 -8.59 22.14 -18.68
CA GLY A 299 -9.96 22.59 -18.49
C GLY A 299 -9.98 24.06 -18.02
N PRO A 300 -11.01 24.83 -18.38
CA PRO A 300 -11.13 26.21 -17.92
C PRO A 300 -11.28 26.27 -16.39
N GLY A 301 -10.50 27.12 -15.74
CA GLY A 301 -10.85 27.68 -14.43
C GLY A 301 -10.27 27.05 -13.15
N VAL A 302 -9.42 26.02 -13.21
CA VAL A 302 -8.76 25.49 -11.97
C VAL A 302 -7.25 25.47 -12.16
N ARG A 303 -6.54 26.50 -11.67
CA ARG A 303 -5.11 26.39 -11.37
C ARG A 303 -4.98 25.48 -10.16
N PRO A 304 -4.53 24.23 -10.27
CA PRO A 304 -4.44 23.38 -9.11
C PRO A 304 -3.10 23.67 -8.45
N ALA A 305 -3.13 23.95 -7.13
CA ALA A 305 -1.91 23.98 -6.31
C ALA A 305 -1.05 22.71 -6.48
N TYR A 306 -1.63 21.61 -6.98
CA TYR A 306 -1.01 20.30 -7.23
C TYR A 306 -1.03 19.86 -8.71
N GLY A 307 -1.03 20.79 -9.66
CA GLY A 307 -1.22 20.49 -11.09
C GLY A 307 -0.21 19.50 -11.70
N GLY A 308 1.04 19.47 -11.21
CA GLY A 308 2.07 18.53 -11.65
C GLY A 308 1.85 17.10 -11.15
N LEU A 309 1.25 16.94 -9.96
CA LEU A 309 1.08 15.63 -9.33
C LEU A 309 0.17 14.69 -10.12
N THR A 310 -0.87 15.17 -10.81
CA THR A 310 -1.80 14.24 -11.50
C THR A 310 -1.13 13.51 -12.68
N PRO A 311 -0.45 14.19 -13.63
CA PRO A 311 0.34 13.50 -14.65
C PRO A 311 1.42 12.58 -14.05
N THR A 312 2.09 12.99 -12.98
CA THR A 312 3.09 12.16 -12.28
C THR A 312 2.48 10.90 -11.70
N LEU A 313 1.32 10.99 -11.04
CA LEU A 313 0.60 9.83 -10.49
C LEU A 313 0.13 8.89 -11.59
N ASN A 314 -0.29 9.42 -12.75
CA ASN A 314 -0.62 8.59 -13.91
C ASN A 314 0.61 7.83 -14.44
N ALA A 315 1.77 8.50 -14.53
CA ALA A 315 3.02 7.85 -14.90
C ALA A 315 3.46 6.82 -13.84
N TYR A 316 3.19 7.09 -12.57
CA TYR A 316 3.45 6.16 -11.47
C TYR A 316 2.62 4.87 -11.57
N LEU A 317 1.36 4.95 -12.03
CA LEU A 317 0.56 3.74 -12.33
C LEU A 317 1.22 2.86 -13.38
N VAL A 318 1.69 3.47 -14.48
CA VAL A 318 2.40 2.76 -15.55
C VAL A 318 3.70 2.15 -15.02
N PHE A 319 4.45 2.92 -14.21
CA PHE A 319 5.65 2.43 -13.55
C PHE A 319 5.37 1.22 -12.67
N CYS A 320 4.35 1.25 -11.81
CA CYS A 320 4.00 0.11 -10.96
C CYS A 320 3.68 -1.14 -11.78
N MET A 321 2.93 -0.99 -12.88
CA MET A 321 2.60 -2.11 -13.77
C MET A 321 3.86 -2.71 -14.40
N ILE A 322 4.77 -1.88 -14.92
CA ILE A 322 6.01 -2.34 -15.56
C ILE A 322 7.01 -2.91 -14.54
N TYR A 323 7.10 -2.29 -13.35
CA TYR A 323 7.99 -2.72 -12.28
C TYR A 323 7.58 -4.09 -11.74
N CYS A 324 6.28 -4.30 -11.53
CA CYS A 324 5.80 -5.53 -10.92
C CYS A 324 5.45 -6.63 -11.92
N ALA A 325 5.35 -6.36 -13.23
CA ALA A 325 5.10 -7.38 -14.23
C ALA A 325 6.03 -8.60 -14.03
N PRO A 326 5.55 -9.84 -14.19
CA PRO A 326 6.43 -11.00 -14.22
C PRO A 326 7.52 -10.80 -15.28
N PHE A 327 8.77 -11.02 -14.90
CA PHE A 327 9.94 -10.74 -15.73
C PHE A 327 10.12 -9.25 -16.10
N GLY A 328 9.49 -8.33 -15.35
CA GLY A 328 9.58 -6.88 -15.52
C GLY A 328 10.79 -6.24 -14.81
N LEU A 329 10.73 -4.93 -14.53
CA LEU A 329 11.87 -4.21 -13.93
C LEU A 329 12.19 -4.69 -12.50
N GLY A 330 11.21 -5.24 -11.78
CA GLY A 330 11.42 -5.86 -10.48
C GLY A 330 12.37 -7.06 -10.54
N LEU A 331 12.37 -7.82 -11.65
CA LEU A 331 13.32 -8.91 -11.85
C LEU A 331 14.74 -8.38 -12.05
N ILE A 332 14.88 -7.31 -12.85
CA ILE A 332 16.18 -6.64 -13.05
C ILE A 332 16.73 -6.17 -11.70
N PHE A 333 15.88 -5.56 -10.87
CA PHE A 333 16.26 -5.19 -9.51
C PHE A 333 16.72 -6.40 -8.68
N ASN A 334 15.97 -7.51 -8.69
CA ASN A 334 16.34 -8.70 -7.94
C ASN A 334 17.66 -9.34 -8.41
N LEU A 335 17.97 -9.26 -9.71
CA LEU A 335 19.20 -9.79 -10.30
C LEU A 335 20.42 -8.91 -10.02
N LEU A 336 20.27 -7.59 -10.09
CA LEU A 336 21.40 -6.65 -10.00
C LEU A 336 21.68 -6.17 -8.57
N MET A 337 20.64 -6.08 -7.73
CA MET A 337 20.76 -5.55 -6.37
C MET A 337 20.71 -6.71 -5.37
N ARG A 338 19.50 -7.20 -5.08
CA ARG A 338 19.23 -8.09 -3.96
C ARG A 338 17.85 -8.76 -4.11
N PRO A 339 17.74 -10.11 -4.10
CA PRO A 339 16.47 -10.83 -4.26
C PRO A 339 15.57 -10.84 -3.01
N GLU A 340 15.96 -10.18 -1.92
CA GLU A 340 15.23 -10.16 -0.65
C GLU A 340 13.86 -9.48 -0.80
N ILE A 341 13.74 -8.51 -1.72
CA ILE A 341 12.50 -7.80 -2.09
C ILE A 341 11.88 -8.42 -3.36
N ARG A 342 11.73 -9.75 -3.37
CA ARG A 342 11.20 -10.47 -4.54
C ARG A 342 9.69 -10.37 -4.76
N ALA A 343 8.92 -9.98 -3.74
CA ALA A 343 7.47 -9.97 -3.82
C ALA A 343 6.92 -8.59 -4.21
N GLN A 344 6.97 -8.25 -5.50
CA GLN A 344 6.56 -6.92 -5.97
C GLN A 344 5.04 -6.75 -6.08
N ASN A 345 4.24 -7.82 -6.06
CA ASN A 345 2.78 -7.75 -5.89
C ASN A 345 2.36 -6.98 -4.62
N ARG A 346 3.25 -6.90 -3.60
CA ARG A 346 3.04 -6.13 -2.37
C ARG A 346 3.03 -4.60 -2.59
N ILE A 347 3.33 -4.10 -3.79
CA ILE A 347 3.09 -2.68 -4.16
C ILE A 347 1.59 -2.36 -4.28
N ALA A 348 0.72 -3.37 -4.36
CA ALA A 348 -0.70 -3.23 -4.68
C ALA A 348 -1.43 -2.11 -3.91
N PRO A 349 -1.24 -1.91 -2.59
CA PRO A 349 -1.86 -0.79 -1.87
C PRO A 349 -1.42 0.59 -2.40
N PHE A 350 -0.15 0.75 -2.81
CA PHE A 350 0.34 1.99 -3.40
C PHE A 350 -0.25 2.24 -4.78
N PHE A 351 -0.33 1.18 -5.59
CA PHE A 351 -0.99 1.21 -6.89
C PHE A 351 -2.47 1.58 -6.77
N ALA A 352 -3.19 0.93 -5.84
CA ALA A 352 -4.60 1.18 -5.55
C ALA A 352 -4.84 2.64 -5.12
N PHE A 353 -4.02 3.16 -4.20
CA PHE A 353 -4.17 4.52 -3.71
C PHE A 353 -3.86 5.56 -4.79
N ALA A 354 -2.81 5.35 -5.60
CA ALA A 354 -2.53 6.20 -6.75
C ALA A 354 -3.67 6.18 -7.77
N ALA A 355 -4.28 5.01 -8.02
CA ALA A 355 -5.43 4.86 -8.91
C ALA A 355 -6.63 5.65 -8.40
N LEU A 356 -6.91 5.61 -7.09
CA LEU A 356 -7.96 6.42 -6.45
C LEU A 356 -7.70 7.92 -6.60
N LEU A 357 -6.46 8.38 -6.42
CA LEU A 357 -6.11 9.80 -6.59
C LEU A 357 -6.34 10.27 -8.04
N VAL A 358 -5.91 9.47 -9.02
CA VAL A 358 -6.12 9.77 -10.44
C VAL A 358 -7.62 9.73 -10.77
N PHE A 359 -8.35 8.75 -10.22
CA PHE A 359 -9.80 8.61 -10.35
C PHE A 359 -10.54 9.85 -9.87
N PHE A 360 -10.39 10.26 -8.61
CA PHE A 360 -11.10 11.43 -8.09
C PHE A 360 -10.76 12.71 -8.83
N ARG A 361 -9.52 12.81 -9.34
CA ARG A 361 -9.12 13.97 -10.11
C ARG A 361 -9.80 14.04 -11.47
N LEU A 362 -9.92 12.92 -12.18
CA LEU A 362 -10.67 12.84 -13.43
C LEU A 362 -12.18 12.98 -13.17
N TRP A 363 -12.69 12.38 -12.09
CA TRP A 363 -14.07 12.52 -11.64
C TRP A 363 -14.45 13.97 -11.40
N GLN A 364 -13.57 14.74 -10.75
CA GLN A 364 -13.78 16.17 -10.55
C GLN A 364 -14.01 16.92 -11.87
N ARG A 365 -13.30 16.55 -12.94
CA ARG A 365 -13.51 17.15 -14.28
C ARG A 365 -14.85 16.74 -14.88
N VAL A 366 -15.27 15.49 -14.70
CA VAL A 366 -16.60 15.01 -15.12
C VAL A 366 -17.69 15.79 -14.39
N VAL A 367 -17.58 15.94 -13.07
CA VAL A 367 -18.55 16.70 -12.25
C VAL A 367 -18.65 18.15 -12.73
N LEU A 368 -17.52 18.80 -13.03
CA LEU A 368 -17.53 20.18 -13.55
C LEU A 368 -18.24 20.26 -14.91
N ARG A 369 -18.02 19.29 -15.81
CA ARG A 369 -18.73 19.21 -17.10
C ARG A 369 -20.23 18.93 -16.96
N LEU A 370 -20.62 18.06 -16.05
CA LEU A 370 -22.03 17.77 -15.77
C LEU A 370 -22.72 18.99 -15.20
N ARG A 371 -22.08 19.71 -14.29
CA ARG A 371 -22.61 20.97 -13.73
C ARG A 371 -22.71 22.09 -14.75
N SER A 372 -21.79 22.16 -15.73
CA SER A 372 -21.89 23.15 -16.81
C SER A 372 -22.99 22.80 -17.81
N ARG A 373 -23.28 21.51 -18.04
CA ARG A 373 -24.29 21.06 -19.01
C ARG A 373 -25.71 21.03 -18.46
N PHE A 374 -25.89 20.57 -17.22
CA PHE A 374 -27.20 20.32 -16.61
C PHE A 374 -27.52 21.26 -15.43
N GLY A 375 -26.68 22.27 -15.18
CA GLY A 375 -26.80 23.15 -14.02
C GLY A 375 -26.19 22.57 -12.74
N ARG A 376 -25.92 23.44 -11.75
CA ARG A 376 -25.16 23.09 -10.53
C ARG A 376 -25.81 21.98 -9.70
N SER A 377 -27.14 22.04 -9.52
CA SER A 377 -27.87 21.10 -8.66
C SER A 377 -28.03 19.73 -9.33
N ILE A 378 -28.65 19.69 -10.52
CA ILE A 378 -28.90 18.44 -11.25
C ILE A 378 -27.58 17.75 -11.64
N GLY A 379 -26.62 18.48 -12.21
CA GLY A 379 -25.29 17.93 -12.53
C GLY A 379 -24.50 17.49 -11.28
N GLY A 380 -24.79 18.09 -10.12
CA GLY A 380 -24.25 17.65 -8.83
C GLY A 380 -24.84 16.34 -8.34
N VAL A 381 -26.16 16.17 -8.44
CA VAL A 381 -26.88 14.94 -8.06
C VAL A 381 -26.49 13.77 -8.97
N ILE A 382 -26.49 13.97 -10.29
CA ILE A 382 -26.06 12.95 -11.26
C ILE A 382 -24.65 12.45 -10.93
N ALA A 383 -23.73 13.37 -10.64
CA ALA A 383 -22.36 13.02 -10.28
C ALA A 383 -22.22 12.38 -8.88
N ALA A 384 -23.17 12.57 -7.98
CA ALA A 384 -23.17 11.88 -6.69
C ALA A 384 -23.69 10.45 -6.86
N VAL A 385 -24.83 10.28 -7.53
CA VAL A 385 -25.44 8.98 -7.83
C VAL A 385 -24.48 8.11 -8.63
N ALA A 386 -23.86 8.65 -9.69
CA ALA A 386 -22.92 7.90 -10.50
C ALA A 386 -21.66 7.49 -9.73
N LEU A 387 -21.22 8.27 -8.72
CA LEU A 387 -20.10 7.87 -7.87
C LEU A 387 -20.48 6.74 -6.92
N VAL A 388 -21.69 6.78 -6.34
CA VAL A 388 -22.22 5.73 -5.46
C VAL A 388 -22.44 4.42 -6.22
N VAL A 389 -22.74 4.47 -7.52
CA VAL A 389 -22.86 3.25 -8.34
C VAL A 389 -21.49 2.65 -8.69
N LEU A 390 -20.42 3.45 -8.68
CA LEU A 390 -19.07 3.03 -9.04
C LEU A 390 -18.22 2.55 -7.85
N VAL A 391 -18.60 2.92 -6.62
CA VAL A 391 -17.95 2.54 -5.35
C VAL A 391 -18.78 1.44 -4.72
#